data_AF-A0A8B6H6Z2-F1
#
_entry.id   AF-A0A8B6H6Z2-F1
#
_cell.length_a   1.000
_cell.length_b   1.000
_cell.length_c   1.000
_cell.angle_alpha   90.00
_cell.angle_beta   90.00
_cell.angle_gamma   90.00
#
_symmetry.space_group_name_H-M   'P 1'
#
loop_
_entity.id
_entity.type
_entity.pdbx_description
1 polymer ?
#
loop_
_entity_poly.entity_id
_entity_poly.type
_entity_poly.pdbx_seq_one_letter_code
_entity_poly.pdbx_strand_id
1 'polypeptide(L)'
;MSAKKKLEFNRKQKLLKRRQQKLTSYYKNRSKTNTEYTYTITKEATKKREYRAKKAGKKEKENTRKRNYRQAMKSKHITQNTLEDRDIFKNVFNNRTTKHRAIKRLKNALPRTPKRRSATLAAYLQHTKSPAVEILRQAEVVSSPEDLMNMSIEKAALEDIKTAIESCKTKRSKDSFLSMNVLVASISGEKITETRCRKNLAKKLGLPVRRLSRGNRNRTTILKSEKSCWAYVCRKTRKDALSEETKRLAYNFWMKPGISRPTDVTLCNKEDQVHKIACLKRDCGECGVNKLELLTEETDDLDTAQIVKWEKFEKVDIKVKGNKTIKKLVLVKKETKAVELFSHFLELLKSFPLHQHRATWQKQTIPNITY
;
A
#
# COMPACT_ATOMS: atom_id res chain seq x y z
N MET A 1 -121.28 -4.04 59.44
CA MET A 1 -120.37 -4.78 58.50
C MET A 1 -119.93 -6.08 59.16
N SER A 2 -120.46 -7.23 58.72
CA SER A 2 -120.18 -8.57 59.28
C SER A 2 -118.67 -8.87 59.32
N ALA A 3 -118.19 -9.47 60.42
CA ALA A 3 -116.77 -9.73 60.70
C ALA A 3 -116.03 -10.47 59.57
N LYS A 4 -116.73 -11.33 58.81
CA LYS A 4 -116.19 -12.00 57.62
C LYS A 4 -115.75 -11.03 56.52
N LYS A 5 -116.51 -9.96 56.24
CA LYS A 5 -116.20 -8.98 55.19
C LYS A 5 -114.96 -8.14 55.53
N LYS A 6 -114.74 -7.79 56.81
CA LYS A 6 -113.52 -7.08 57.26
C LYS A 6 -112.26 -7.95 57.11
N LEU A 7 -112.38 -9.25 57.39
CA LEU A 7 -111.27 -10.20 57.32
C LEU A 7 -110.84 -10.45 55.86
N GLU A 8 -111.79 -10.57 54.94
CA GLU A 8 -111.52 -10.64 53.50
C GLU A 8 -110.91 -9.35 52.94
N PHE A 9 -111.40 -8.18 53.35
CA PHE A 9 -110.84 -6.89 52.94
C PHE A 9 -109.38 -6.75 53.38
N ASN A 10 -109.05 -7.11 54.62
CA ASN A 10 -107.67 -7.11 55.12
C ASN A 10 -106.78 -8.13 54.39
N ARG A 11 -107.30 -9.32 54.05
CA ARG A 11 -106.57 -10.29 53.22
C ARG A 11 -106.27 -9.73 51.82
N LYS A 12 -107.25 -9.07 51.18
CA LYS A 12 -107.07 -8.41 49.87
C LYS A 12 -106.06 -7.27 49.93
N GLN A 13 -106.12 -6.42 50.95
CA GLN A 13 -105.14 -5.34 51.18
C GLN A 13 -103.72 -5.88 51.40
N LYS A 14 -103.56 -6.96 52.18
CA LYS A 14 -102.25 -7.60 52.42
C LYS A 14 -101.69 -8.24 51.14
N LEU A 15 -102.55 -8.83 50.31
CA LEU A 15 -102.18 -9.36 48.99
C LEU A 15 -101.75 -8.24 48.02
N LEU A 16 -102.45 -7.11 48.00
CA LEU A 16 -102.10 -5.95 47.17
C LEU A 16 -100.74 -5.35 47.58
N LYS A 17 -100.50 -5.18 48.89
CA LYS A 17 -99.19 -4.71 49.39
C LYS A 17 -98.06 -5.66 49.02
N ARG A 18 -98.26 -6.99 49.12
CA ARG A 18 -97.28 -7.98 48.68
C ARG A 18 -97.02 -7.94 47.17
N ARG A 19 -98.06 -7.72 46.35
CA ARG A 19 -97.92 -7.54 44.90
C ARG A 19 -97.12 -6.29 44.55
N GLN A 20 -97.40 -5.16 45.21
CA GLN A 20 -96.64 -3.91 45.01
C GLN A 20 -95.17 -4.04 45.46
N GLN A 21 -94.89 -4.73 46.56
CA GLN A 21 -93.51 -5.00 47.00
C GLN A 21 -92.75 -5.90 46.00
N LYS A 22 -93.41 -6.93 45.44
CA LYS A 22 -92.80 -7.76 44.39
C LYS A 22 -92.53 -6.97 43.11
N LEU A 23 -93.46 -6.12 42.68
CA LEU A 23 -93.28 -5.25 41.51
C LEU A 23 -92.12 -4.27 41.69
N THR A 24 -92.05 -3.58 42.84
CA THR A 24 -90.97 -2.63 43.13
C THR A 24 -89.61 -3.32 43.23
N SER A 25 -89.52 -4.51 43.82
CA SER A 25 -88.30 -5.33 43.83
C SER A 25 -87.88 -5.75 42.41
N TYR A 26 -88.84 -6.19 41.58
CA TYR A 26 -88.58 -6.55 40.19
C TYR A 26 -88.02 -5.38 39.38
N TYR A 27 -88.63 -4.19 39.46
CA TYR A 27 -88.14 -3.01 38.74
C TYR A 27 -86.77 -2.52 39.25
N LYS A 28 -86.50 -2.59 40.55
CA LYS A 28 -85.17 -2.26 41.11
C LYS A 28 -84.08 -3.22 40.63
N ASN A 29 -84.37 -4.52 40.59
CA ASN A 29 -83.40 -5.51 40.09
C ASN A 29 -83.16 -5.35 38.59
N ARG A 30 -84.20 -5.07 37.81
CA ARG A 30 -84.09 -4.80 36.37
C ARG A 30 -83.29 -3.53 36.05
N SER A 31 -83.39 -2.49 36.87
CA SER A 31 -82.58 -1.27 36.68
C SER A 31 -81.10 -1.56 36.95
N LYS A 32 -80.77 -2.34 38.00
CA LYS A 32 -79.39 -2.74 38.33
C LYS A 32 -78.75 -3.57 37.21
N THR A 33 -79.46 -4.57 36.69
CA THR A 33 -78.94 -5.40 35.58
C THR A 33 -78.75 -4.60 34.30
N ASN A 34 -79.65 -3.66 34.00
CA ASN A 34 -79.49 -2.75 32.85
C ASN A 34 -78.27 -1.82 33.02
N THR A 35 -78.00 -1.30 34.22
CA THR A 35 -76.81 -0.46 34.46
C THR A 35 -75.50 -1.23 34.37
N GLU A 36 -75.46 -2.48 34.83
CA GLU A 36 -74.29 -3.35 34.67
C GLU A 36 -74.05 -3.71 33.21
N TYR A 37 -75.12 -3.96 32.45
CA TYR A 37 -75.06 -4.23 31.02
C TYR A 37 -74.55 -3.02 30.21
N THR A 38 -75.02 -1.80 30.51
CA THR A 38 -74.52 -0.60 29.82
C THR A 38 -73.08 -0.26 30.21
N TYR A 39 -72.68 -0.48 31.45
CA TYR A 39 -71.28 -0.30 31.90
C TYR A 39 -70.32 -1.27 31.20
N THR A 40 -70.70 -2.54 31.03
CA THR A 40 -69.87 -3.53 30.33
C THR A 40 -69.73 -3.22 28.84
N ILE A 41 -70.83 -2.85 28.16
CA ILE A 41 -70.79 -2.44 26.75
C ILE A 41 -69.90 -1.22 26.53
N THR A 42 -70.02 -0.20 27.39
CA THR A 42 -69.21 1.02 27.27
C THR A 42 -67.73 0.73 27.49
N LYS A 43 -67.39 -0.13 28.46
CA LYS A 43 -66.01 -0.57 28.73
C LYS A 43 -65.41 -1.40 27.59
N GLU A 44 -66.21 -2.23 26.92
CA GLU A 44 -65.75 -2.95 25.72
C GLU A 44 -65.60 -2.03 24.50
N ALA A 45 -66.49 -1.05 24.35
CA ALA A 45 -66.42 -0.07 23.28
C ALA A 45 -65.19 0.84 23.41
N THR A 46 -64.82 1.26 24.62
CA THR A 46 -63.59 2.04 24.87
C THR A 46 -62.35 1.21 24.56
N LYS A 47 -62.26 -0.04 25.02
CA LYS A 47 -61.16 -0.96 24.68
C LYS A 47 -61.03 -1.17 23.16
N LYS A 48 -62.14 -1.33 22.43
CA LYS A 48 -62.13 -1.45 20.97
C LYS A 48 -61.65 -0.17 20.28
N ARG A 49 -62.04 1.02 20.78
CA ARG A 49 -61.55 2.32 20.28
C ARG A 49 -60.05 2.49 20.52
N GLU A 50 -59.57 2.18 21.71
CA GLU A 50 -58.13 2.22 22.04
C GLU A 50 -57.30 1.27 21.17
N TYR A 51 -57.79 0.05 20.94
CA TYR A 51 -57.13 -0.90 20.06
C TYR A 51 -57.06 -0.38 18.61
N ARG A 52 -58.14 0.19 18.09
CA ARG A 52 -58.17 0.80 16.75
C ARG A 52 -57.23 2.00 16.66
N ALA A 53 -57.19 2.86 17.67
CA ALA A 53 -56.26 4.00 17.74
C ALA A 53 -54.80 3.55 17.76
N LYS A 54 -54.46 2.53 18.56
CA LYS A 54 -53.11 1.92 18.58
C LYS A 54 -52.72 1.32 17.22
N LYS A 55 -53.64 0.64 16.54
CA LYS A 55 -53.40 0.06 15.20
C LYS A 55 -53.24 1.15 14.13
N ALA A 56 -54.04 2.21 14.18
CA ALA A 56 -53.92 3.37 13.30
C ALA A 56 -52.57 4.09 13.49
N GLY A 57 -52.18 4.37 14.74
CA GLY A 57 -50.90 5.00 15.05
C GLY A 57 -49.69 4.16 14.63
N LYS A 58 -49.76 2.82 14.71
CA LYS A 58 -48.72 1.93 14.16
C LYS A 58 -48.62 2.04 12.63
N LYS A 59 -49.76 2.05 11.92
CA LYS A 59 -49.81 2.18 10.46
C LYS A 59 -49.29 3.55 10.00
N GLU A 60 -49.60 4.61 10.73
CA GLU A 60 -49.12 5.96 10.47
C GLU A 60 -47.60 6.10 10.70
N LYS A 61 -47.07 5.52 11.79
CA LYS A 61 -45.62 5.43 12.03
C LYS A 61 -44.88 4.64 10.95
N GLU A 62 -45.50 3.59 10.41
CA GLU A 62 -44.92 2.83 9.30
C GLU A 62 -44.94 3.63 7.99
N ASN A 63 -46.04 4.33 7.71
CA ASN A 63 -46.18 5.18 6.53
C ASN A 63 -45.21 6.37 6.55
N THR A 64 -45.03 7.01 7.71
CA THR A 64 -44.03 8.08 7.89
C THR A 64 -42.61 7.55 7.71
N ARG A 65 -42.27 6.38 8.26
CA ARG A 65 -40.97 5.72 7.99
C ARG A 65 -40.76 5.46 6.49
N LYS A 66 -41.76 4.92 5.79
CA LYS A 66 -41.70 4.70 4.33
C LYS A 66 -41.54 6.02 3.56
N ARG A 67 -42.23 7.09 3.97
CA ARG A 67 -42.12 8.43 3.37
C ARG A 67 -40.72 9.02 3.57
N ASN A 68 -40.20 8.97 4.79
CA ASN A 68 -38.87 9.47 5.14
C ASN A 68 -37.79 8.66 4.41
N TYR A 69 -37.93 7.33 4.33
CA TYR A 69 -37.02 6.49 3.55
C TYR A 69 -37.04 6.88 2.07
N ARG A 70 -38.22 7.07 1.46
CA ARG A 70 -38.34 7.53 0.07
C ARG A 70 -37.73 8.91 -0.14
N GLN A 71 -37.93 9.84 0.80
CA GLN A 71 -37.31 11.17 0.74
C GLN A 71 -35.79 11.11 0.89
N ALA A 72 -35.26 10.29 1.81
CA ALA A 72 -33.83 10.06 1.99
C ALA A 72 -33.18 9.38 0.78
N MET A 73 -33.88 8.45 0.12
CA MET A 73 -33.39 7.84 -1.13
C MET A 73 -33.44 8.84 -2.29
N LYS A 74 -34.47 9.71 -2.35
CA LYS A 74 -34.50 10.82 -3.32
C LYS A 74 -33.36 11.80 -3.07
N SER A 75 -33.10 12.22 -1.84
CA SER A 75 -32.00 13.14 -1.52
C SER A 75 -30.64 12.51 -1.79
N LYS A 76 -30.45 11.22 -1.50
CA LYS A 76 -29.23 10.47 -1.88
C LYS A 76 -29.03 10.36 -3.40
N HIS A 77 -30.10 10.14 -4.17
CA HIS A 77 -30.03 10.19 -5.63
C HIS A 77 -29.75 11.59 -6.15
N ILE A 78 -30.31 12.63 -5.51
CA ILE A 78 -30.01 14.03 -5.85
C ILE A 78 -28.53 14.34 -5.57
N THR A 79 -27.98 13.92 -4.42
CA THR A 79 -26.57 14.18 -4.07
C THR A 79 -25.56 13.32 -4.84
N GLN A 80 -25.93 12.12 -5.31
CA GLN A 80 -25.11 11.35 -6.25
C GLN A 80 -25.12 11.97 -7.66
N ASN A 81 -26.23 12.57 -8.09
CA ASN A 81 -26.33 13.25 -9.40
C ASN A 81 -25.71 14.66 -9.43
N THR A 82 -25.21 15.17 -8.29
CA THR A 82 -24.52 16.48 -8.24
C THR A 82 -23.00 16.38 -8.34
N LEU A 83 -22.42 15.17 -8.32
CA LEU A 83 -20.97 14.97 -8.41
C LEU A 83 -20.49 14.35 -9.72
N GLU A 84 -21.40 13.84 -10.55
CA GLU A 84 -21.13 13.45 -11.93
C GLU A 84 -22.33 13.96 -12.74
N ASP A 85 -22.11 14.92 -13.65
CA ASP A 85 -22.90 15.12 -14.88
C ASP A 85 -22.53 16.46 -15.53
N ARG A 86 -21.52 16.42 -16.42
CA ARG A 86 -21.42 17.36 -17.54
C ARG A 86 -22.43 16.95 -18.64
N ASP A 87 -23.70 16.74 -18.29
CA ASP A 87 -24.68 16.20 -19.23
C ASP A 87 -25.26 17.32 -20.11
N ILE A 88 -24.66 17.51 -21.29
CA ILE A 88 -25.20 18.37 -22.36
C ILE A 88 -26.64 17.94 -22.75
N PHE A 89 -27.00 16.69 -22.47
CA PHE A 89 -28.32 16.13 -22.78
C PHE A 89 -29.36 16.22 -21.65
N LYS A 90 -29.03 16.82 -20.51
CA LYS A 90 -29.99 17.00 -19.40
C LYS A 90 -31.08 17.97 -19.86
N ASN A 91 -32.34 17.54 -19.80
CA ASN A 91 -33.54 18.28 -20.20
C ASN A 91 -33.86 18.37 -21.72
N VAL A 92 -33.19 17.62 -22.61
CA VAL A 92 -33.56 17.60 -24.05
C VAL A 92 -34.95 17.02 -24.30
N PHE A 93 -35.43 16.12 -23.43
CA PHE A 93 -36.79 15.59 -23.49
C PHE A 93 -37.62 16.15 -22.33
N ASN A 94 -38.75 16.78 -22.66
CA ASN A 94 -39.68 17.36 -21.68
C ASN A 94 -40.19 16.34 -20.65
N ASN A 95 -40.31 15.05 -21.03
CA ASN A 95 -40.84 13.99 -20.16
C ASN A 95 -40.16 12.64 -20.41
N ARG A 96 -40.13 11.78 -19.38
CA ARG A 96 -39.59 10.41 -19.49
C ARG A 96 -40.32 9.57 -20.55
N THR A 97 -41.63 9.79 -20.71
CA THR A 97 -42.47 9.09 -21.69
C THR A 97 -42.12 9.48 -23.13
N THR A 98 -41.80 10.74 -23.40
CA THR A 98 -41.39 11.19 -24.74
C THR A 98 -40.04 10.61 -25.11
N LYS A 99 -39.07 10.59 -24.19
CA LYS A 99 -37.78 9.90 -24.35
C LYS A 99 -37.97 8.41 -24.68
N HIS A 100 -38.84 7.71 -23.94
CA HIS A 100 -39.09 6.29 -24.17
C HIS A 100 -39.73 6.03 -25.55
N ARG A 101 -40.71 6.86 -25.96
CA ARG A 101 -41.34 6.76 -27.29
C ARG A 101 -40.33 6.98 -28.41
N ALA A 102 -39.45 7.98 -28.29
CA ALA A 102 -38.40 8.25 -29.26
C ALA A 102 -37.41 7.07 -29.39
N ILE A 103 -36.95 6.51 -28.26
CA ILE A 103 -36.08 5.33 -28.26
C ILE A 103 -36.78 4.12 -28.89
N LYS A 104 -38.07 3.91 -28.63
CA LYS A 104 -38.84 2.80 -29.22
C LYS A 104 -38.95 2.94 -30.74
N ARG A 105 -39.20 4.16 -31.25
CA ARG A 105 -39.21 4.45 -32.69
C ARG A 105 -37.85 4.15 -33.32
N LEU A 106 -36.75 4.63 -32.71
CA LEU A 106 -35.39 4.36 -33.18
C LEU A 106 -35.09 2.84 -33.23
N LYS A 107 -35.43 2.11 -32.16
CA LYS A 107 -35.21 0.65 -32.11
C LYS A 107 -35.99 -0.11 -33.18
N ASN A 108 -37.17 0.37 -33.55
CA ASN A 108 -37.99 -0.23 -34.60
C ASN A 108 -37.46 0.10 -36.00
N ALA A 109 -36.85 1.26 -36.19
CA ALA A 109 -36.24 1.67 -37.47
C ALA A 109 -34.87 1.00 -37.74
N LEU A 110 -34.16 0.61 -36.68
CA LEU A 110 -32.88 -0.10 -36.81
C LEU A 110 -33.05 -1.57 -37.23
N PRO A 111 -32.04 -2.18 -37.89
CA PRO A 111 -32.06 -3.60 -38.23
C PRO A 111 -32.40 -4.50 -37.03
N ARG A 112 -33.16 -5.58 -37.27
CA ARG A 112 -33.57 -6.54 -36.22
C ARG A 112 -32.40 -7.29 -35.60
N THR A 113 -31.40 -7.66 -36.42
CA THR A 113 -30.22 -8.39 -35.95
C THR A 113 -29.22 -7.47 -35.25
N PRO A 114 -28.65 -7.88 -34.09
CA PRO A 114 -27.73 -7.04 -33.32
C PRO A 114 -26.45 -6.68 -34.08
N LYS A 115 -25.89 -7.62 -34.87
CA LYS A 115 -24.67 -7.41 -35.66
C LYS A 115 -24.84 -6.35 -36.76
N ARG A 116 -25.94 -6.40 -37.52
CA ARG A 116 -26.25 -5.36 -38.52
C ARG A 116 -26.55 -4.03 -37.83
N ARG A 117 -27.28 -4.04 -36.71
CA ARG A 117 -27.56 -2.84 -35.93
C ARG A 117 -26.29 -2.14 -35.44
N SER A 118 -25.31 -2.86 -34.90
CA SER A 118 -24.04 -2.27 -34.48
C SER A 118 -23.23 -1.75 -35.67
N ALA A 119 -23.23 -2.45 -36.81
CA ALA A 119 -22.54 -1.99 -38.02
C ALA A 119 -23.17 -0.71 -38.59
N THR A 120 -24.50 -0.62 -38.65
CA THR A 120 -25.21 0.60 -39.10
C THR A 120 -24.93 1.78 -38.17
N LEU A 121 -24.94 1.55 -36.85
CA LEU A 121 -24.61 2.60 -35.88
C LEU A 121 -23.13 3.01 -35.98
N ALA A 122 -22.20 2.06 -36.16
CA ALA A 122 -20.79 2.37 -36.35
C ALA A 122 -20.55 3.20 -37.63
N ALA A 123 -21.17 2.82 -38.74
CA ALA A 123 -21.11 3.57 -39.99
C ALA A 123 -21.68 4.99 -39.81
N TYR A 124 -22.82 5.13 -39.10
CA TYR A 124 -23.40 6.43 -38.77
C TYR A 124 -22.44 7.32 -37.98
N LEU A 125 -21.77 6.77 -36.96
CA LEU A 125 -20.83 7.51 -36.11
C LEU A 125 -19.51 7.88 -36.82
N GLN A 126 -19.14 7.15 -37.87
CA GLN A 126 -17.98 7.46 -38.71
C GLN A 126 -18.24 8.61 -39.70
N HIS A 127 -19.51 8.96 -39.96
CA HIS A 127 -19.83 10.10 -40.83
C HIS A 127 -19.43 11.42 -40.18
N THR A 128 -18.38 12.04 -40.70
CA THR A 128 -17.78 13.28 -40.18
C THR A 128 -18.65 14.53 -40.38
N LYS A 129 -19.66 14.47 -41.25
CA LYS A 129 -20.47 15.62 -41.66
C LYS A 129 -21.82 15.76 -40.93
N SER A 130 -22.15 14.85 -40.01
CA SER A 130 -23.44 14.90 -39.31
C SER A 130 -23.34 15.82 -38.08
N PRO A 131 -24.18 16.88 -37.97
CA PRO A 131 -24.22 17.75 -36.78
C PRO A 131 -24.49 16.98 -35.49
N ALA A 132 -25.25 15.88 -35.58
CA ALA A 132 -25.51 15.02 -34.43
C ALA A 132 -24.26 14.30 -33.92
N VAL A 133 -23.33 13.91 -34.81
CA VAL A 133 -22.06 13.28 -34.42
C VAL A 133 -21.15 14.30 -33.75
N GLU A 134 -21.18 15.56 -34.18
CA GLU A 134 -20.42 16.64 -33.57
C GLU A 134 -20.93 16.98 -32.15
N ILE A 135 -22.25 17.05 -31.96
CA ILE A 135 -22.87 17.19 -30.63
C ILE A 135 -22.50 15.99 -29.73
N LEU A 136 -22.45 14.78 -30.29
CA LEU A 136 -22.04 13.58 -29.53
C LEU A 136 -20.54 13.58 -29.17
N ARG A 137 -19.68 14.21 -29.97
CA ARG A 137 -18.26 14.41 -29.65
C ARG A 137 -18.08 15.47 -28.56
N GLN A 138 -18.78 16.60 -28.67
CA GLN A 138 -18.79 17.65 -27.63
C GLN A 138 -19.29 17.12 -26.29
N ALA A 139 -20.22 16.16 -26.31
CA ALA A 139 -20.74 15.49 -25.13
C ALA A 139 -19.90 14.28 -24.64
N GLU A 140 -18.70 14.07 -25.19
CA GLU A 140 -17.78 12.97 -24.82
C GLU A 140 -18.38 11.54 -24.97
N VAL A 141 -19.46 11.38 -25.76
CA VAL A 141 -20.13 10.07 -25.99
C VAL A 141 -19.43 9.29 -27.10
N VAL A 142 -18.89 10.00 -28.10
CA VAL A 142 -18.14 9.43 -29.22
C VAL A 142 -16.72 9.95 -29.13
N SER A 143 -15.76 9.03 -29.02
CA SER A 143 -14.34 9.38 -28.94
C SER A 143 -13.91 10.21 -30.15
N SER A 144 -13.26 11.34 -29.89
CA SER A 144 -12.60 12.14 -30.91
C SER A 144 -11.47 11.32 -31.58
N PRO A 145 -11.09 11.60 -32.85
CA PRO A 145 -9.89 11.03 -33.43
C PRO A 145 -8.64 11.21 -32.56
N GLU A 146 -8.53 12.35 -31.88
CA GLU A 146 -7.46 12.64 -30.91
C GLU A 146 -7.55 11.73 -29.68
N ASP A 147 -8.76 11.49 -29.15
CA ASP A 147 -8.97 10.57 -28.04
C ASP A 147 -8.62 9.13 -28.43
N LEU A 148 -8.93 8.71 -29.66
CA LEU A 148 -8.55 7.38 -30.16
C LEU A 148 -7.04 7.23 -30.25
N MET A 149 -6.33 8.28 -30.69
CA MET A 149 -4.87 8.32 -30.70
C MET A 149 -4.30 8.28 -29.27
N ASN A 150 -4.84 9.09 -28.36
CA ASN A 150 -4.46 9.09 -26.94
C ASN A 150 -4.70 7.72 -26.30
N MET A 151 -5.84 7.09 -26.56
CA MET A 151 -6.16 5.73 -26.10
C MET A 151 -5.20 4.68 -26.67
N SER A 152 -4.69 4.88 -27.89
CA SER A 152 -3.66 4.01 -28.48
C SER A 152 -2.32 4.18 -27.76
N ILE A 153 -1.91 5.43 -27.51
CA ILE A 153 -0.68 5.75 -26.77
C ILE A 153 -0.76 5.20 -25.34
N GLU A 154 -1.87 5.38 -24.65
CA GLU A 154 -2.09 4.84 -23.30
C GLU A 154 -2.03 3.31 -23.29
N LYS A 155 -2.58 2.64 -24.30
CA LYS A 155 -2.50 1.18 -24.42
C LYS A 155 -1.07 0.71 -24.63
N ALA A 156 -0.32 1.36 -25.53
CA ALA A 156 1.09 1.04 -25.77
C ALA A 156 1.92 1.21 -24.48
N ALA A 157 1.78 2.35 -23.80
CA ALA A 157 2.46 2.62 -22.54
C ALA A 157 2.09 1.60 -21.44
N LEU A 158 0.83 1.16 -21.36
CA LEU A 158 0.41 0.14 -20.40
C LEU A 158 1.03 -1.23 -20.71
N GLU A 159 1.16 -1.60 -21.98
CA GLU A 159 1.79 -2.86 -22.37
C GLU A 159 3.30 -2.82 -22.08
N ASP A 160 3.98 -1.69 -22.34
CA ASP A 160 5.39 -1.49 -21.97
C ASP A 160 5.62 -1.57 -20.46
N ILE A 161 4.73 -0.99 -19.65
CA ILE A 161 4.79 -1.13 -18.19
C ILE A 161 4.63 -2.59 -17.79
N LYS A 162 3.73 -3.33 -18.46
CA LYS A 162 3.47 -4.73 -18.16
C LYS A 162 4.65 -5.62 -18.53
N THR A 163 5.29 -5.42 -19.68
CA THR A 163 6.53 -6.13 -20.05
C THR A 163 7.66 -5.84 -19.07
N ALA A 164 7.80 -4.57 -18.63
CA ALA A 164 8.77 -4.18 -17.61
C ALA A 164 8.51 -4.89 -16.26
N ILE A 165 7.25 -5.00 -15.84
CA ILE A 165 6.85 -5.76 -14.63
C ILE A 165 7.21 -7.24 -14.76
N GLU A 166 6.91 -7.85 -15.91
CA GLU A 166 7.20 -9.25 -16.18
C GLU A 166 8.70 -9.54 -16.14
N SER A 167 9.53 -8.66 -16.72
CA SER A 167 10.99 -8.76 -16.66
C SER A 167 11.55 -8.68 -15.23
N CYS A 168 10.89 -7.94 -14.34
CA CYS A 168 11.27 -7.85 -12.93
C CYS A 168 10.83 -9.09 -12.13
N LYS A 169 9.74 -9.76 -12.52
CA LYS A 169 9.22 -10.97 -11.86
C LYS A 169 10.08 -12.21 -12.12
N THR A 170 10.68 -12.32 -13.31
CA THR A 170 11.49 -13.48 -13.71
C THR A 170 12.84 -13.55 -13.00
N LYS A 171 13.41 -12.40 -12.62
CA LYS A 171 14.67 -12.32 -11.88
C LYS A 171 14.42 -12.43 -10.38
N ARG A 172 14.94 -13.46 -9.70
CA ARG A 172 14.98 -13.53 -8.22
C ARG A 172 16.31 -12.97 -7.71
N SER A 173 16.41 -11.64 -7.58
CA SER A 173 17.55 -10.98 -6.95
C SER A 173 17.10 -9.84 -6.04
N LYS A 174 18.00 -9.37 -5.18
CA LYS A 174 17.74 -8.18 -4.34
C LYS A 174 17.51 -6.95 -5.20
N ASP A 175 18.20 -6.86 -6.33
CA ASP A 175 18.10 -5.75 -7.27
C ASP A 175 16.78 -5.77 -8.03
N SER A 176 16.31 -6.94 -8.49
CA SER A 176 15.00 -7.03 -9.16
C SER A 176 13.86 -6.64 -8.24
N PHE A 177 13.96 -6.96 -6.94
CA PHE A 177 13.00 -6.52 -5.93
C PHE A 177 13.01 -4.99 -5.76
N LEU A 178 14.19 -4.36 -5.75
CA LEU A 178 14.32 -2.90 -5.69
C LEU A 178 13.78 -2.24 -6.95
N SER A 179 14.15 -2.70 -8.14
CA SER A 179 13.63 -2.22 -9.43
C SER A 179 12.11 -2.30 -9.48
N MET A 180 11.53 -3.41 -9.01
CA MET A 180 10.08 -3.59 -8.93
C MET A 180 9.42 -2.61 -7.95
N ASN A 181 10.05 -2.28 -6.83
CA ASN A 181 9.52 -1.28 -5.88
C ASN A 181 9.58 0.13 -6.47
N VAL A 182 10.64 0.46 -7.21
CA VAL A 182 10.79 1.74 -7.92
C VAL A 182 9.73 1.86 -9.01
N LEU A 183 9.56 0.82 -9.84
CA LEU A 183 8.58 0.78 -10.90
C LEU A 183 7.15 0.90 -10.37
N VAL A 184 6.85 0.27 -9.23
CA VAL A 184 5.54 0.41 -8.60
C VAL A 184 5.35 1.81 -8.00
N ALA A 185 6.41 2.43 -7.49
CA ALA A 185 6.34 3.80 -6.95
C ALA A 185 6.17 4.86 -8.05
N SER A 186 6.73 4.66 -9.25
CA SER A 186 6.56 5.58 -10.37
C SER A 186 5.12 5.58 -10.89
N ILE A 187 4.48 4.41 -10.99
CA ILE A 187 3.08 4.27 -11.45
C ILE A 187 2.04 4.57 -10.37
N SER A 188 2.39 4.55 -9.08
CA SER A 188 1.41 4.69 -7.99
C SER A 188 1.30 6.13 -7.48
N GLY A 189 0.90 7.06 -8.36
CA GLY A 189 0.68 8.47 -8.02
C GLY A 189 -0.66 8.76 -7.35
N GLU A 190 -0.86 9.98 -6.87
CA GLU A 190 -2.05 10.41 -6.10
C GLU A 190 -3.37 10.17 -6.86
N LYS A 191 -3.43 10.52 -8.15
CA LYS A 191 -4.60 10.25 -9.02
C LYS A 191 -4.97 8.77 -9.11
N ILE A 192 -3.97 7.88 -9.07
CA ILE A 192 -4.16 6.42 -9.14
C ILE A 192 -4.51 5.85 -7.77
N THR A 193 -4.23 6.57 -6.68
CA THR A 193 -4.58 6.12 -5.33
C THR A 193 -6.07 6.20 -5.05
N GLU A 194 -6.85 6.87 -5.87
CA GLU A 194 -8.31 6.73 -5.87
C GLU A 194 -8.72 5.27 -6.03
N THR A 195 -9.66 4.81 -5.20
CA THR A 195 -9.93 3.37 -5.04
C THR A 195 -10.40 2.68 -6.33
N ARG A 196 -11.10 3.40 -7.21
CA ARG A 196 -11.61 2.89 -8.50
C ARG A 196 -10.50 2.73 -9.53
N CYS A 197 -9.67 3.75 -9.71
CA CYS A 197 -8.52 3.76 -10.63
C CYS A 197 -7.48 2.71 -10.24
N ARG A 198 -7.20 2.57 -8.94
CA ARG A 198 -6.24 1.58 -8.41
C ARG A 198 -6.61 0.13 -8.76
N LYS A 199 -7.88 -0.24 -8.58
CA LYS A 199 -8.36 -1.61 -8.87
C LYS A 199 -8.30 -1.90 -10.37
N ASN A 200 -8.69 -0.94 -11.20
CA ASN A 200 -8.66 -1.08 -12.66
C ASN A 200 -7.21 -1.21 -13.17
N LEU A 201 -6.30 -0.37 -12.68
CA LEU A 201 -4.89 -0.43 -13.05
C LEU A 201 -4.25 -1.75 -12.60
N ALA A 202 -4.52 -2.20 -11.37
CA ALA A 202 -4.04 -3.49 -10.87
C ALA A 202 -4.45 -4.66 -11.76
N LYS A 203 -5.71 -4.65 -12.24
CA LYS A 203 -6.24 -5.66 -13.15
C LYS A 203 -5.56 -5.60 -14.51
N LYS A 204 -5.35 -4.41 -15.08
CA LYS A 204 -4.66 -4.24 -16.37
C LYS A 204 -3.19 -4.69 -16.31
N LEU A 205 -2.49 -4.42 -15.20
CA LEU A 205 -1.07 -4.74 -15.03
C LEU A 205 -0.78 -6.14 -14.45
N GLY A 206 -1.81 -6.92 -14.10
CA GLY A 206 -1.62 -8.23 -13.46
C GLY A 206 -0.86 -8.16 -12.12
N LEU A 207 -1.19 -7.16 -11.30
CA LEU A 207 -0.57 -6.92 -9.99
C LEU A 207 -1.59 -7.00 -8.86
N PRO A 208 -1.19 -7.43 -7.64
CA PRO A 208 -2.07 -7.34 -6.49
C PRO A 208 -2.29 -5.88 -6.08
N VAL A 209 -3.54 -5.51 -5.79
CA VAL A 209 -3.92 -4.13 -5.41
C VAL A 209 -3.10 -3.58 -4.24
N ARG A 210 -2.72 -4.46 -3.29
CA ARG A 210 -1.88 -4.11 -2.14
C ARG A 210 -0.50 -3.59 -2.56
N ARG A 211 0.05 -4.05 -3.69
CA ARG A 211 1.35 -3.62 -4.21
C ARG A 211 1.29 -2.17 -4.71
N LEU A 212 0.25 -1.77 -5.44
CA LEU A 212 0.03 -0.37 -5.83
C LEU A 212 -0.20 0.53 -4.60
N SER A 213 -0.94 0.03 -3.60
CA SER A 213 -1.12 0.75 -2.33
C SER A 213 0.20 1.01 -1.60
N ARG A 214 1.10 0.02 -1.59
CA ARG A 214 2.46 0.18 -1.04
C ARG A 214 3.32 1.07 -1.94
N GLY A 215 3.07 1.07 -3.25
CA GLY A 215 3.71 1.94 -4.22
C GLY A 215 3.66 3.41 -3.86
N ASN A 216 2.48 3.92 -3.49
CA ASN A 216 2.36 5.32 -3.08
C ASN A 216 3.15 5.62 -1.79
N ARG A 217 3.13 4.70 -0.81
CA ARG A 217 3.95 4.83 0.40
C ARG A 217 5.45 4.80 0.09
N ASN A 218 5.86 3.94 -0.84
CA ASN A 218 7.23 3.88 -1.32
C ASN A 218 7.59 5.18 -2.05
N ARG A 219 6.70 5.70 -2.90
CA ARG A 219 6.87 6.96 -3.63
C ARG A 219 7.07 8.13 -2.68
N THR A 220 6.26 8.27 -1.64
CA THR A 220 6.45 9.32 -0.64
C THR A 220 7.71 9.11 0.18
N THR A 221 8.07 7.88 0.52
CA THR A 221 9.33 7.60 1.22
C THR A 221 10.55 7.91 0.34
N ILE A 222 10.49 7.61 -0.95
CA ILE A 222 11.59 7.78 -1.90
C ILE A 222 11.76 9.26 -2.30
N LEU A 223 10.65 9.95 -2.59
CA LEU A 223 10.66 11.31 -3.12
C LEU A 223 10.52 12.41 -2.06
N LYS A 224 9.97 12.11 -0.86
CA LYS A 224 9.78 13.09 0.22
C LYS A 224 10.66 12.84 1.46
N SER A 225 11.48 11.78 1.50
CA SER A 225 12.42 11.63 2.62
C SER A 225 13.66 12.49 2.41
N GLU A 226 14.16 13.09 3.49
CA GLU A 226 15.48 13.76 3.54
C GLU A 226 16.63 12.83 3.10
N LYS A 227 16.42 11.51 3.19
CA LYS A 227 17.30 10.47 2.65
C LYS A 227 16.84 10.04 1.27
N SER A 228 16.70 11.02 0.36
CA SER A 228 16.36 10.74 -1.04
C SER A 228 17.38 9.73 -1.57
N CYS A 229 16.95 8.48 -1.74
CA CYS A 229 17.83 7.38 -2.12
C CYS A 229 18.36 7.48 -3.56
N TRP A 230 18.00 8.57 -4.24
CA TRP A 230 18.40 8.95 -5.59
C TRP A 230 19.38 10.13 -5.61
N ALA A 231 19.50 10.92 -4.54
CA ALA A 231 20.59 11.89 -4.46
C ALA A 231 21.88 11.12 -4.25
N TYR A 232 22.81 11.24 -5.19
CA TYR A 232 24.18 10.75 -5.07
C TYR A 232 24.81 11.11 -3.71
N VAL A 233 24.46 12.29 -3.18
CA VAL A 233 24.86 12.85 -1.88
C VAL A 233 24.38 12.04 -0.67
N CYS A 234 23.28 11.28 -0.78
CA CYS A 234 22.64 10.59 0.34
C CYS A 234 22.77 9.06 0.30
N ARG A 235 23.63 8.49 -0.57
CA ARG A 235 24.06 7.10 -0.37
C ARG A 235 24.63 7.02 1.04
N LYS A 236 23.96 6.29 1.92
CA LYS A 236 24.48 6.02 3.27
C LYS A 236 25.87 5.41 3.12
N THR A 237 26.91 6.23 3.30
CA THR A 237 28.20 5.79 3.78
C THR A 237 27.89 4.87 4.96
N ARG A 238 28.38 3.64 4.89
CA ARG A 238 28.06 2.62 5.90
C ARG A 238 28.41 3.16 7.30
N LYS A 239 27.85 2.63 8.39
CA LYS A 239 28.13 3.13 9.75
C LYS A 239 29.63 3.06 10.13
N ASP A 240 30.40 2.24 9.42
CA ASP A 240 31.86 2.09 9.44
C ASP A 240 32.61 3.12 8.59
N ALA A 241 31.91 4.05 7.94
CA ALA A 241 32.55 5.12 7.19
C ALA A 241 33.19 6.11 8.17
N LEU A 242 34.52 6.13 8.16
CA LEU A 242 35.36 7.10 8.84
C LEU A 242 34.87 8.53 8.54
N SER A 243 34.94 9.43 9.53
CA SER A 243 34.62 10.85 9.29
C SER A 243 35.61 11.44 8.27
N GLU A 244 35.23 12.51 7.58
CA GLU A 244 36.14 13.17 6.62
C GLU A 244 37.42 13.68 7.30
N GLU A 245 37.34 14.07 8.58
CA GLU A 245 38.50 14.41 9.40
C GLU A 245 39.43 13.20 9.59
N THR A 246 38.89 12.03 9.96
CA THR A 246 39.70 10.82 10.12
C THR A 246 40.28 10.34 8.80
N LYS A 247 39.55 10.49 7.68
CA LYS A 247 40.07 10.19 6.34
C LYS A 247 41.22 11.13 5.95
N ARG A 248 41.10 12.43 6.25
CA ARG A 248 42.18 13.41 6.03
C ARG A 248 43.39 13.12 6.90
N LEU A 249 43.20 12.76 8.17
CA LEU A 249 44.30 12.35 9.05
C LEU A 249 45.01 11.10 8.54
N ALA A 250 44.26 10.08 8.13
CA ALA A 250 44.82 8.88 7.51
C ALA A 250 45.57 9.21 6.22
N TYR A 251 44.98 10.02 5.34
CA TYR A 251 45.63 10.47 4.11
C TYR A 251 46.93 11.22 4.39
N ASN A 252 46.92 12.17 5.32
CA ASN A 252 48.10 12.94 5.70
C ASN A 252 49.19 12.05 6.30
N PHE A 253 48.82 11.06 7.13
CA PHE A 253 49.75 10.06 7.65
C PHE A 253 50.41 9.25 6.54
N TRP A 254 49.60 8.72 5.61
CA TRP A 254 50.09 7.95 4.47
C TRP A 254 50.79 8.77 3.40
N MET A 255 50.68 10.10 3.41
CA MET A 255 51.39 11.01 2.50
C MET A 255 52.73 11.50 3.05
N LYS A 256 53.03 11.28 4.34
CA LYS A 256 54.33 11.67 4.92
C LYS A 256 55.47 10.94 4.18
N PRO A 257 56.54 11.67 3.79
CA PRO A 257 57.73 11.06 3.22
C PRO A 257 58.32 10.05 4.23
N GLY A 258 58.68 8.86 3.76
CA GLY A 258 59.11 7.73 4.59
C GLY A 258 58.04 6.65 4.82
N ILE A 259 56.77 7.04 5.03
CA ILE A 259 55.66 6.11 5.33
C ILE A 259 54.93 5.66 4.06
N SER A 260 54.72 6.58 3.12
CA SER A 260 53.94 6.36 1.89
C SER A 260 54.50 5.28 0.96
N ARG A 261 55.80 4.99 1.09
CA ARG A 261 56.54 4.08 0.21
C ARG A 261 57.60 3.29 1.01
N PRO A 262 57.19 2.22 1.71
CA PRO A 262 58.12 1.28 2.33
C PRO A 262 59.10 0.67 1.31
N THR A 263 58.74 0.70 0.02
CA THR A 263 59.59 0.30 -1.10
C THR A 263 60.81 1.19 -1.30
N ASP A 264 60.69 2.50 -1.03
CA ASP A 264 61.81 3.43 -1.22
C ASP A 264 62.86 3.29 -0.10
N VAL A 265 62.47 2.71 1.06
CA VAL A 265 63.36 2.37 2.18
C VAL A 265 63.97 0.96 2.04
N THR A 266 63.21 0.03 1.47
CA THR A 266 63.61 -1.39 1.37
C THR A 266 64.35 -1.75 0.07
N LEU A 267 64.45 -0.83 -0.90
CA LEU A 267 65.15 -1.01 -2.17
C LEU A 267 66.39 -0.10 -2.25
N CYS A 268 67.39 -0.50 -3.04
CA CYS A 268 68.54 0.37 -3.33
C CYS A 268 68.13 1.63 -4.09
N ASN A 269 68.98 2.66 -4.02
CA ASN A 269 68.84 3.90 -4.77
C ASN A 269 68.65 3.63 -6.27
N LYS A 270 67.87 4.49 -6.93
CA LYS A 270 67.62 4.43 -8.38
C LYS A 270 68.85 4.96 -9.11
N GLU A 271 69.26 4.30 -10.18
CA GLU A 271 70.31 4.78 -11.06
C GLU A 271 69.71 5.73 -12.12
N ASP A 272 68.68 5.28 -12.87
CA ASP A 272 68.06 6.05 -13.97
C ASP A 272 66.53 6.06 -13.89
N GLN A 273 65.97 6.58 -12.79
CA GLN A 273 64.52 6.63 -12.49
C GLN A 273 63.82 5.28 -12.21
N VAL A 274 64.47 4.14 -12.46
CA VAL A 274 63.99 2.78 -12.15
C VAL A 274 64.94 2.05 -11.20
N HIS A 275 64.39 1.14 -10.39
CA HIS A 275 65.19 0.25 -9.54
C HIS A 275 65.69 -0.95 -10.35
N LYS A 276 66.85 -1.51 -9.97
CA LYS A 276 67.35 -2.75 -10.56
C LYS A 276 66.33 -3.88 -10.40
N ILE A 277 66.20 -4.71 -11.44
CA ILE A 277 65.28 -5.86 -11.44
C ILE A 277 65.60 -6.83 -10.29
N ALA A 278 66.88 -7.00 -9.94
CA ALA A 278 67.30 -7.82 -8.80
C ALA A 278 66.78 -7.29 -7.45
N CYS A 279 66.75 -5.96 -7.26
CA CYS A 279 66.14 -5.34 -6.08
C CYS A 279 64.62 -5.55 -6.07
N LEU A 280 63.96 -5.42 -7.22
CA LEU A 280 62.51 -5.62 -7.36
C LEU A 280 62.07 -7.06 -7.09
N LYS A 281 62.89 -8.04 -7.51
CA LYS A 281 62.69 -9.47 -7.21
C LYS A 281 63.14 -9.86 -5.80
N ARG A 282 63.76 -8.93 -5.06
CA ARG A 282 64.32 -9.14 -3.70
C ARG A 282 65.45 -10.17 -3.64
N ASP A 283 66.18 -10.33 -4.75
CA ASP A 283 67.37 -11.18 -4.87
C ASP A 283 68.67 -10.43 -4.50
N CYS A 284 68.58 -9.13 -4.18
CA CYS A 284 69.72 -8.29 -3.81
C CYS A 284 70.04 -8.43 -2.31
N GLY A 285 71.31 -8.70 -1.97
CA GLY A 285 71.76 -8.83 -0.57
C GLY A 285 71.86 -7.51 0.20
N GLU A 286 71.91 -6.38 -0.50
CA GLU A 286 72.08 -5.05 0.11
C GLU A 286 70.76 -4.34 0.39
N CYS A 287 69.64 -4.80 -0.16
CA CYS A 287 68.32 -4.22 0.07
C CYS A 287 67.29 -5.29 0.43
N GLY A 288 66.38 -4.98 1.35
CA GLY A 288 65.40 -5.95 1.78
C GLY A 288 64.49 -5.42 2.87
N VAL A 289 63.54 -6.27 3.26
CA VAL A 289 62.52 -5.99 4.27
C VAL A 289 63.14 -5.69 5.65
N ASN A 290 64.37 -6.16 5.89
CA ASN A 290 65.13 -5.92 7.11
C ASN A 290 65.51 -4.44 7.33
N LYS A 291 65.40 -3.58 6.30
CA LYS A 291 65.62 -2.12 6.42
C LYS A 291 64.36 -1.36 6.88
N LEU A 292 63.24 -2.05 7.11
CA LEU A 292 62.06 -1.42 7.67
C LEU A 292 62.31 -1.09 9.13
N GLU A 293 62.31 0.20 9.44
CA GLU A 293 62.29 0.68 10.82
C GLU A 293 60.92 0.37 11.42
N LEU A 294 60.91 -0.53 12.40
CA LEU A 294 59.76 -0.83 13.22
C LEU A 294 59.79 0.04 14.48
N LEU A 295 58.62 0.30 15.07
CA LEU A 295 58.55 1.01 16.35
C LEU A 295 59.09 0.13 17.49
N THR A 296 59.56 0.74 18.58
CA THR A 296 60.11 0.01 19.73
C THR A 296 59.10 -1.01 20.28
N GLU A 297 57.84 -0.60 20.39
CA GLU A 297 56.72 -1.45 20.84
C GLU A 297 56.48 -2.70 19.93
N GLU A 298 56.93 -2.65 18.68
CA GLU A 298 56.77 -3.73 17.70
C GLU A 298 57.97 -4.72 17.73
N THR A 299 59.06 -4.32 18.37
CA THR A 299 60.31 -5.09 18.53
C THR A 299 60.60 -5.52 19.98
N ASP A 300 59.82 -5.05 20.94
CA ASP A 300 60.01 -5.32 22.37
C ASP A 300 59.68 -6.79 22.72
N ASP A 301 60.71 -7.57 23.04
CA ASP A 301 60.59 -8.99 23.38
C ASP A 301 60.46 -9.27 24.89
N LEU A 302 60.29 -8.20 25.68
CA LEU A 302 60.14 -8.26 27.13
C LEU A 302 58.87 -9.05 27.51
N ASP A 303 58.89 -9.73 28.66
CA ASP A 303 57.73 -10.52 29.14
C ASP A 303 56.52 -9.66 29.54
N THR A 304 56.70 -8.33 29.60
CA THR A 304 55.64 -7.34 29.77
C THR A 304 55.01 -6.88 28.45
N ALA A 305 55.46 -7.38 27.31
CA ALA A 305 55.00 -6.97 25.99
C ALA A 305 53.50 -7.26 25.77
N GLN A 306 52.85 -6.40 25.00
CA GLN A 306 51.42 -6.48 24.74
C GLN A 306 51.06 -7.75 23.94
N ILE A 307 50.12 -8.54 24.46
CA ILE A 307 49.54 -9.67 23.74
C ILE A 307 48.51 -9.14 22.73
N VAL A 308 48.73 -9.44 21.46
CA VAL A 308 47.88 -9.00 20.36
C VAL A 308 47.05 -10.17 19.84
N LYS A 309 45.74 -9.93 19.67
CA LYS A 309 44.82 -10.87 19.03
C LYS A 309 44.72 -10.54 17.54
N TRP A 310 45.03 -11.49 16.69
CA TRP A 310 45.03 -11.30 15.24
C TRP A 310 44.55 -12.54 14.51
N GLU A 311 44.24 -12.40 13.22
CA GLU A 311 43.67 -13.47 12.41
C GLU A 311 44.53 -13.67 11.16
N LYS A 312 44.81 -14.93 10.80
CA LYS A 312 45.58 -15.27 9.60
C LYS A 312 44.96 -16.41 8.82
N PHE A 313 45.16 -16.42 7.51
CA PHE A 313 44.75 -17.53 6.67
C PHE A 313 45.78 -18.65 6.76
N GLU A 314 45.38 -19.81 7.25
CA GLU A 314 46.21 -21.01 7.37
C GLU A 314 45.57 -22.15 6.59
N LYS A 315 46.39 -22.96 5.90
CA LYS A 315 45.91 -24.16 5.20
C LYS A 315 45.76 -25.27 6.22
N VAL A 316 44.52 -25.56 6.61
CA VAL A 316 44.20 -26.60 7.59
C VAL A 316 43.70 -27.85 6.87
N ASP A 317 44.21 -29.01 7.29
CA ASP A 317 43.74 -30.31 6.82
C ASP A 317 42.42 -30.67 7.52
N ILE A 318 41.30 -30.56 6.79
CA ILE A 318 39.99 -30.94 7.30
C ILE A 318 39.70 -32.38 6.89
N LYS A 319 39.44 -33.25 7.87
CA LYS A 319 38.98 -34.63 7.61
C LYS A 319 37.53 -34.60 7.12
N VAL A 320 37.29 -35.08 5.91
CA VAL A 320 35.94 -35.32 5.37
C VAL A 320 35.61 -36.80 5.57
N LYS A 321 34.32 -37.16 5.69
CA LYS A 321 33.85 -38.55 5.91
C LYS A 321 34.59 -39.53 4.98
N GLY A 322 35.24 -40.53 5.59
CA GLY A 322 36.03 -41.57 4.92
C GLY A 322 37.44 -41.12 4.56
N ASN A 323 38.38 -41.15 5.53
CA ASN A 323 39.85 -41.01 5.45
C ASN A 323 40.50 -40.01 4.46
N LYS A 324 39.74 -39.16 3.78
CA LYS A 324 40.23 -38.14 2.84
C LYS A 324 40.35 -36.81 3.58
N THR A 325 41.56 -36.26 3.59
CA THR A 325 41.84 -34.90 4.07
C THR A 325 41.80 -33.93 2.89
N ILE A 326 41.08 -32.83 3.05
CA ILE A 326 41.07 -31.72 2.07
C ILE A 326 41.75 -30.52 2.73
N LYS A 327 42.79 -29.98 2.08
CA LYS A 327 43.44 -28.74 2.49
C LYS A 327 42.51 -27.57 2.19
N LYS A 328 42.01 -26.92 3.23
CA LYS A 328 41.16 -25.72 3.11
C LYS A 328 41.86 -24.52 3.74
N LEU A 329 41.85 -23.40 3.04
CA LEU A 329 42.24 -22.10 3.62
C LEU A 329 41.16 -21.68 4.62
N VAL A 330 41.54 -21.58 5.89
CA VAL A 330 40.67 -21.18 6.98
C VAL A 330 41.29 -19.99 7.70
N LEU A 331 40.44 -19.08 8.15
CA LEU A 331 40.85 -17.95 8.98
C LEU A 331 41.02 -18.44 10.43
N VAL A 332 42.25 -18.43 10.92
CA VAL A 332 42.62 -18.89 12.27
C VAL A 332 42.92 -17.67 13.13
N LYS A 333 42.35 -17.63 14.34
CA LYS A 333 42.65 -16.60 15.34
C LYS A 333 43.88 -17.02 16.13
N LYS A 334 44.87 -16.13 16.28
CA LYS A 334 46.06 -16.31 17.09
C LYS A 334 46.17 -15.20 18.12
N GLU A 335 46.73 -15.55 19.27
CA GLU A 335 47.07 -14.63 20.35
C GLU A 335 48.57 -14.79 20.57
N THR A 336 49.36 -13.80 20.17
CA THR A 336 50.83 -13.83 20.22
C THR A 336 51.37 -12.51 20.76
N LYS A 337 52.65 -12.47 21.13
CA LYS A 337 53.36 -11.21 21.36
C LYS A 337 53.41 -10.39 20.06
N ALA A 338 53.51 -9.06 20.17
CA ALA A 338 53.61 -8.17 19.02
C ALA A 338 54.82 -8.53 18.12
N VAL A 339 55.96 -8.87 18.71
CA VAL A 339 57.20 -9.26 17.98
C VAL A 339 56.97 -10.44 17.03
N GLU A 340 56.23 -11.46 17.46
CA GLU A 340 55.94 -12.64 16.64
C GLU A 340 55.02 -12.32 15.46
N LEU A 341 54.07 -11.39 15.67
CA LEU A 341 53.18 -10.91 14.62
C LEU A 341 53.97 -10.16 13.53
N PHE A 342 54.81 -9.20 13.93
CA PHE A 342 55.61 -8.42 13.00
C PHE A 342 56.65 -9.28 12.29
N SER A 343 57.28 -10.22 12.99
CA SER A 343 58.20 -11.20 12.37
C SER A 343 57.50 -12.01 11.26
N HIS A 344 56.28 -12.48 11.51
CA HIS A 344 55.48 -13.16 10.48
C HIS A 344 55.18 -12.23 9.29
N PHE A 345 54.85 -10.96 9.51
CA PHE A 345 54.61 -10.03 8.41
C PHE A 345 55.87 -9.74 7.60
N LEU A 346 57.03 -9.62 8.24
CA LEU A 346 58.32 -9.45 7.56
C LEU A 346 58.64 -10.67 6.67
N GLU A 347 58.40 -11.88 7.15
CA GLU A 347 58.55 -13.12 6.35
C GLU A 347 57.59 -13.17 5.17
N LEU A 348 56.31 -12.82 5.38
CA LEU A 348 55.33 -12.76 4.31
C LEU A 348 55.76 -11.76 3.25
N LEU A 349 56.22 -10.58 3.66
CA LEU A 349 56.70 -9.56 2.73
C LEU A 349 57.80 -10.16 1.84
N LYS A 350 58.79 -10.89 2.36
CA LYS A 350 59.83 -11.54 1.53
C LYS A 350 59.24 -12.39 0.39
N SER A 351 58.12 -13.07 0.61
CA SER A 351 57.45 -13.91 -0.40
C SER A 351 56.69 -13.15 -1.49
N PHE A 352 56.42 -11.85 -1.31
CA PHE A 352 55.72 -11.03 -2.30
C PHE A 352 56.74 -10.17 -3.08
N PRO A 353 57.21 -10.59 -4.27
CA PRO A 353 57.92 -9.71 -5.18
C PRO A 353 56.94 -8.61 -5.60
N LEU A 354 57.29 -7.36 -5.33
CA LEU A 354 56.40 -6.23 -5.56
C LEU A 354 56.09 -6.09 -7.06
N HIS A 355 54.83 -6.32 -7.46
CA HIS A 355 54.30 -5.73 -8.68
C HIS A 355 54.10 -4.23 -8.44
N GLN A 356 55.17 -3.46 -8.63
CA GLN A 356 55.15 -2.00 -8.53
C GLN A 356 55.07 -1.34 -9.90
N HIS A 357 54.19 -1.81 -10.78
CA HIS A 357 53.71 -1.00 -11.89
C HIS A 357 52.36 -0.40 -11.53
N ARG A 358 52.37 0.65 -10.70
CA ARG A 358 51.30 1.64 -10.83
C ARG A 358 51.50 2.30 -12.19
N ALA A 359 50.56 2.09 -13.08
CA ALA A 359 50.58 2.72 -14.40
C ALA A 359 50.64 4.24 -14.23
N THR A 360 51.41 4.92 -15.06
CA THR A 360 51.65 6.37 -15.00
C THR A 360 50.36 7.20 -14.94
N TRP A 361 49.29 6.74 -15.58
CA TRP A 361 47.97 7.37 -15.54
C TRP A 361 47.32 7.38 -14.14
N GLN A 362 47.64 6.41 -13.28
CA GLN A 362 47.17 6.38 -11.88
C GLN A 362 47.87 7.44 -11.03
N LYS A 363 49.09 7.85 -11.37
CA LYS A 363 49.78 8.97 -10.69
C LYS A 363 49.18 10.33 -11.09
N GLN A 364 48.72 10.47 -12.33
CA GLN A 364 48.15 11.72 -12.86
C GLN A 364 46.72 11.99 -12.38
N THR A 365 45.99 10.96 -11.97
CA THR A 365 44.57 11.07 -11.57
C THR A 365 44.36 11.39 -10.08
N ILE A 366 45.33 11.07 -9.22
CA ILE A 366 45.24 11.30 -7.78
C ILE A 366 45.25 12.80 -7.38
N PRO A 367 46.08 13.70 -7.97
CA PRO A 367 46.01 15.11 -7.60
C PRO A 367 44.71 15.80 -8.05
N ASN A 368 43.95 15.21 -8.98
CA ASN A 368 42.67 15.73 -9.46
C ASN A 368 41.47 15.29 -8.60
N ILE A 369 41.70 14.54 -7.52
CA ILE A 369 40.68 14.27 -6.51
C ILE A 369 40.78 15.36 -5.45
N THR A 370 40.31 16.56 -5.80
CA THR A 370 39.99 17.60 -4.83
C THR A 370 38.73 17.18 -4.08
N TYR A 371 38.84 17.02 -2.76
CA TYR A 371 37.71 16.84 -1.84
C TYR A 371 37.09 18.18 -1.43
#